data_AF-A0A955MPV5-F1
#
_entry.id   AF-A0A955MPV5-F1
#
_cell.length_a   1.000
_cell.length_b   1.000
_cell.length_c   1.000
_cell.angle_alpha   90.00
_cell.angle_beta   90.00
_cell.angle_gamma   90.00
#
_symmetry.space_group_name_H-M   'P 1'
#
loop_
_entity.id
_entity.type
_entity.pdbx_description
1 polymer ?
#
loop_
_entity_poly.entity_id
_entity_poly.type
_entity_poly.pdbx_seq_one_letter_code
_entity_poly.pdbx_strand_id
1 'polypeptide(L)'
;MNLSHLKKGFSHTFGQALGIILLQLLFASLGDSLMAVRYWDAILCIILGLLVKSGKASPLLAIGLLSVTLNLFADPASGMFFCVWFSLIPCFVLIGRIESWKEVFGWGQWVGTLLALGVFSWLGEAIETFAGISAPFAFLIALGIGLIIGFQYTLFFFLTKLLHRRSPLPLGFAGALAYTLTEYWAPFPLPLNLALAFSWTPLLIQVTDLVGMVGTSFLIAVVSGALYEIVMNLRRGTLKQAAVPAGVLVLILAGQVAYGFYCLKKYTPDPDAPSLDIAMIQPMSPLKVRNSDTEIKEEAAKNLVELSKEVIEQASSPPDLLVWPEGAAPFAYRSPKFNPEYLAALKPFQAENPVPILVQDIEFRRIPGLDRIGYTSNATLIDASGAIVDSYAKNLLLPFGEYLPGAKQLPFLKKIFPETRSIQAGPGPRLLKGPGGEIVPLICYEVLFPNYVRRFCNLGGNYMVNQTNDRWYGPKQQPRQHLAFAVFRAVENRLPLVRVTNSGISALIDARGIIEPDNQTPPVSRGILRGRIHPREGGSHYARFGDILSALILTPLGLLLIFTHLRRKP
;
A
#
# COMPACT_ATOMS: atom_id res chain seq x y z
N MET A 1 7.48 32.45 -33.43
CA MET A 1 6.00 32.36 -33.48
C MET A 1 5.45 33.11 -32.27
N ASN A 2 4.51 34.05 -32.48
CA ASN A 2 4.17 35.12 -31.52
C ASN A 2 3.51 34.57 -30.22
N LEU A 3 4.03 34.95 -29.05
CA LEU A 3 3.64 34.49 -27.70
C LEU A 3 2.16 34.73 -27.34
N SER A 4 1.50 35.65 -28.05
CA SER A 4 0.09 36.01 -27.85
C SER A 4 -0.90 34.93 -28.33
N HIS A 5 -0.58 34.22 -29.43
CA HIS A 5 -1.45 33.16 -29.96
C HIS A 5 -1.40 31.87 -29.14
N LEU A 6 -0.24 31.57 -28.51
CA LEU A 6 -0.05 30.41 -27.65
C LEU A 6 -0.78 30.53 -26.30
N LYS A 7 -0.89 31.73 -25.72
CA LYS A 7 -1.67 31.97 -24.49
C LYS A 7 -3.17 31.73 -24.70
N LYS A 8 -3.73 32.17 -25.83
CA LYS A 8 -5.17 32.03 -26.14
C LYS A 8 -5.58 30.60 -26.49
N GLY A 9 -4.76 29.87 -27.24
CA GLY A 9 -5.05 28.47 -27.58
C GLY A 9 -4.99 27.56 -26.36
N PHE A 10 -3.99 27.74 -25.49
CA PHE A 10 -3.81 26.87 -24.32
C PHE A 10 -4.85 27.13 -23.22
N SER A 11 -5.31 28.38 -23.01
CA SER A 11 -6.35 28.67 -22.02
C SER A 11 -7.74 28.16 -22.43
N HIS A 12 -8.06 28.22 -23.73
CA HIS A 12 -9.39 27.85 -24.23
C HIS A 12 -9.59 26.33 -24.27
N THR A 13 -8.59 25.57 -24.74
CA THR A 13 -8.70 24.11 -24.82
C THR A 13 -8.52 23.44 -23.45
N PHE A 14 -7.68 24.00 -22.57
CA PHE A 14 -7.51 23.51 -21.20
C PHE A 14 -8.74 23.79 -20.33
N GLY A 15 -9.37 24.96 -20.49
CA GLY A 15 -10.63 25.28 -19.79
C GLY A 15 -11.79 24.37 -20.18
N GLN A 16 -11.86 23.95 -21.45
CA GLN A 16 -12.87 22.99 -21.92
C GLN A 16 -12.59 21.57 -21.43
N ALA A 17 -11.33 21.11 -21.44
CA ALA A 17 -10.96 19.81 -20.91
C ALA A 17 -11.19 19.72 -19.38
N LEU A 18 -10.82 20.77 -18.64
CA LEU A 18 -11.09 20.87 -17.21
C LEU A 18 -12.60 20.95 -16.92
N GLY A 19 -13.36 21.66 -17.75
CA GLY A 19 -14.83 21.74 -17.64
C GLY A 19 -15.51 20.40 -17.87
N ILE A 20 -15.05 19.59 -18.84
CA ILE A 20 -15.58 18.25 -19.11
C ILE A 20 -15.22 17.29 -17.97
N ILE A 21 -14.00 17.35 -17.43
CA ILE A 21 -13.59 16.57 -16.26
C ILE A 21 -14.43 16.96 -15.04
N LEU A 22 -14.67 18.26 -14.81
CA LEU A 22 -15.52 18.76 -13.71
C LEU A 22 -16.99 18.35 -13.87
N LEU A 23 -17.52 18.33 -15.10
CA LEU A 23 -18.86 17.84 -15.39
C LEU A 23 -18.96 16.33 -15.17
N GLN A 24 -17.96 15.55 -15.56
CA GLN A 24 -17.89 14.10 -15.29
C GLN A 24 -17.76 13.81 -13.79
N LEU A 25 -17.02 14.64 -13.03
CA LEU A 25 -16.94 14.58 -11.57
C LEU A 25 -18.28 14.87 -10.89
N LEU A 26 -19.11 15.75 -11.47
CA LEU A 26 -20.47 16.08 -11.01
C LEU A 26 -21.49 14.96 -11.32
N PHE A 27 -21.31 14.21 -12.40
CA PHE A 27 -22.19 13.08 -12.74
C PHE A 27 -21.79 11.77 -12.04
N ALA A 28 -20.51 11.57 -11.71
CA ALA A 28 -20.03 10.43 -10.92
C ALA A 28 -20.34 10.54 -9.41
N SER A 29 -20.94 11.64 -8.95
CA SER A 29 -21.22 11.92 -7.53
C SER A 29 -22.64 11.59 -7.05
N LEU A 30 -23.44 10.85 -7.83
CA LEU A 30 -24.84 10.55 -7.49
C LEU A 30 -25.06 9.16 -6.83
N GLY A 31 -24.01 8.48 -6.37
CA GLY A 31 -24.11 7.21 -5.66
C GLY A 31 -23.14 7.07 -4.49
N ASP A 32 -23.71 6.86 -3.31
CA ASP A 32 -23.13 6.39 -2.04
C ASP A 32 -22.28 7.33 -1.16
N SER A 33 -22.43 7.06 0.13
CA SER A 33 -22.08 7.77 1.38
C SER A 33 -20.57 8.01 1.64
N LEU A 34 -19.79 8.29 0.59
CA LEU A 34 -18.34 8.52 0.56
C LEU A 34 -17.93 9.99 0.81
N MET A 35 -18.72 10.71 1.60
CA MET A 35 -18.80 12.18 1.48
C MET A 35 -17.57 12.93 1.98
N ALA A 36 -16.88 12.53 3.07
CA ALA A 36 -15.88 13.42 3.70
C ALA A 36 -14.52 13.56 2.96
N VAL A 37 -14.03 12.52 2.28
CA VAL A 37 -12.70 12.54 1.62
C VAL A 37 -12.74 13.31 0.29
N ARG A 38 -13.89 13.26 -0.42
CA ARG A 38 -14.07 13.94 -1.71
C ARG A 38 -14.06 15.47 -1.61
N TYR A 39 -14.39 16.05 -0.45
CA TYR A 39 -14.48 17.50 -0.29
C TYR A 39 -13.12 18.18 -0.31
N TRP A 40 -12.08 17.64 0.33
CA TRP A 40 -10.78 18.32 0.37
C TRP A 40 -10.11 18.38 -1.00
N ASP A 41 -10.17 17.29 -1.77
CA ASP A 41 -9.61 17.24 -3.13
C ASP A 41 -10.38 18.16 -4.08
N ALA A 42 -11.72 18.19 -3.97
CA ALA A 42 -12.56 19.09 -4.75
C ALA A 42 -12.38 20.57 -4.35
N ILE A 43 -12.27 20.87 -3.05
CA ILE A 43 -12.04 22.22 -2.52
C ILE A 43 -10.65 22.73 -2.93
N LEU A 44 -9.61 21.89 -2.88
CA LEU A 44 -8.29 22.26 -3.38
C LEU A 44 -8.36 22.57 -4.88
N CYS A 45 -9.00 21.71 -5.68
CA CYS A 45 -9.19 21.95 -7.11
C CYS A 45 -9.97 23.24 -7.42
N ILE A 46 -11.01 23.55 -6.64
CA ILE A 46 -11.83 24.77 -6.80
C ILE A 46 -11.03 26.01 -6.41
N ILE A 47 -10.39 26.01 -5.24
CA ILE A 47 -9.57 27.14 -4.76
C ILE A 47 -8.43 27.42 -5.74
N LEU A 48 -7.79 26.36 -6.25
CA LEU A 48 -6.69 26.48 -7.21
C LEU A 48 -7.18 26.91 -8.60
N GLY A 49 -8.32 26.40 -9.06
CA GLY A 49 -8.98 26.87 -10.28
C GLY A 49 -9.32 28.37 -10.22
N LEU A 50 -9.77 28.85 -9.06
CA LEU A 50 -10.01 30.27 -8.80
C LEU A 50 -8.71 31.09 -8.74
N LEU A 51 -7.62 30.55 -8.18
CA LEU A 51 -6.30 31.20 -8.13
C LEU A 51 -5.63 31.31 -9.50
N VAL A 52 -5.82 30.31 -10.37
CA VAL A 52 -5.35 30.35 -11.77
C VAL A 52 -6.21 31.30 -12.60
N LYS A 53 -7.53 31.24 -12.47
CA LYS A 53 -8.47 32.11 -13.20
C LYS A 53 -8.33 33.59 -12.80
N SER A 54 -7.93 33.88 -11.57
CA SER A 54 -7.65 35.24 -11.09
C SER A 54 -6.31 35.82 -11.57
N GLY A 55 -5.50 35.05 -12.33
CA GLY A 55 -4.21 35.52 -12.85
C GLY A 55 -3.10 35.64 -11.80
N LYS A 56 -3.35 35.15 -10.56
CA LYS A 56 -2.44 35.29 -9.42
C LYS A 56 -1.42 34.15 -9.28
N ALA A 57 -1.63 33.03 -9.99
CA ALA A 57 -0.72 31.87 -9.96
C ALA A 57 0.10 31.77 -11.27
N SER A 58 1.40 31.42 -11.14
CA SER A 58 2.23 31.15 -12.31
C SER A 58 1.72 29.90 -13.07
N PRO A 59 1.81 29.85 -14.41
CA PRO A 59 1.40 28.67 -15.18
C PRO A 59 2.10 27.37 -14.76
N LEU A 60 3.31 27.46 -14.20
CA LEU A 60 4.07 26.31 -13.70
C LEU A 60 3.45 25.75 -12.41
N LEU A 61 2.93 26.61 -11.54
CA LEU A 61 2.20 26.21 -10.33
C LEU A 61 0.98 25.37 -10.71
N ALA A 62 0.18 25.83 -11.67
CA ALA A 62 -1.00 25.11 -12.15
C ALA A 62 -0.65 23.72 -12.72
N ILE A 63 0.46 23.61 -13.44
CA ILE A 63 0.93 22.34 -14.03
C ILE A 63 1.33 21.36 -12.93
N GLY A 64 2.12 21.78 -11.94
CA GLY A 64 2.53 20.87 -10.88
C GLY A 64 1.35 20.45 -9.98
N LEU A 65 0.39 21.34 -9.72
CA LEU A 65 -0.85 20.98 -9.01
C LEU A 65 -1.66 19.94 -9.76
N LEU A 66 -1.76 20.07 -11.09
CA LEU A 66 -2.46 19.07 -11.90
C LEU A 66 -1.84 17.67 -11.73
N SER A 67 -0.51 17.56 -11.64
CA SER A 67 0.15 16.28 -11.35
C SER A 67 -0.21 15.75 -9.96
N VAL A 68 -0.20 16.61 -8.94
CA VAL A 68 -0.62 16.23 -7.57
C VAL A 68 -2.06 15.72 -7.58
N THR A 69 -2.99 16.49 -8.14
CA THR A 69 -4.41 16.14 -8.22
C THR A 69 -4.65 14.81 -8.95
N LEU A 70 -4.00 14.59 -10.09
CA LEU A 70 -4.15 13.34 -10.84
C LEU A 70 -3.64 12.13 -10.06
N ASN A 71 -2.57 12.28 -9.28
CA ASN A 71 -2.09 11.21 -8.40
C ASN A 71 -3.04 10.97 -7.21
N LEU A 72 -3.64 12.01 -6.63
CA LEU A 72 -4.65 11.85 -5.56
C LEU A 72 -5.90 11.12 -6.06
N PHE A 73 -6.35 11.42 -7.29
CA PHE A 73 -7.42 10.66 -7.93
C PHE A 73 -6.99 9.26 -8.40
N ALA A 74 -5.70 9.00 -8.55
CA ALA A 74 -5.21 7.66 -8.82
C ALA A 74 -5.11 6.81 -7.55
N ASP A 75 -5.16 7.43 -6.35
CA ASP A 75 -5.07 6.71 -5.09
C ASP A 75 -6.19 5.67 -4.97
N PRO A 76 -5.90 4.44 -4.50
CA PRO A 76 -6.91 3.39 -4.37
C PRO A 76 -8.11 3.79 -3.51
N ALA A 77 -7.99 4.76 -2.60
CA ALA A 77 -9.13 5.23 -1.81
C ALA A 77 -10.15 6.05 -2.62
N SER A 78 -9.77 6.60 -3.78
CA SER A 78 -10.61 7.47 -4.62
C SER A 78 -11.32 6.73 -5.76
N GLY A 79 -10.74 5.64 -6.27
CA GLY A 79 -11.32 4.76 -7.29
C GLY A 79 -11.11 5.18 -8.75
N MET A 80 -10.47 6.32 -9.04
CA MET A 80 -10.26 6.81 -10.43
C MET A 80 -8.91 6.35 -11.00
N PHE A 81 -8.68 5.04 -11.06
CA PHE A 81 -7.38 4.45 -11.41
C PHE A 81 -6.77 4.99 -12.72
N PHE A 82 -7.58 5.31 -13.73
CA PHE A 82 -7.11 5.77 -15.04
C PHE A 82 -6.35 7.11 -14.97
N CYS A 83 -6.56 7.91 -13.92
CA CYS A 83 -5.81 9.15 -13.68
C CYS A 83 -4.30 8.91 -13.57
N VAL A 84 -3.89 7.70 -13.17
CA VAL A 84 -2.47 7.34 -13.01
C VAL A 84 -1.68 7.42 -14.33
N TRP A 85 -2.33 7.11 -15.47
CA TRP A 85 -1.69 7.20 -16.79
C TRP A 85 -1.40 8.63 -17.24
N PHE A 86 -2.04 9.61 -16.60
CA PHE A 86 -1.85 11.03 -16.90
C PHE A 86 -1.03 11.75 -15.83
N SER A 87 -0.78 11.12 -14.68
CA SER A 87 -0.31 11.81 -13.47
C SER A 87 1.12 12.34 -13.57
N LEU A 88 1.98 11.71 -14.39
CA LEU A 88 3.35 12.16 -14.66
C LEU A 88 3.46 13.15 -15.83
N ILE A 89 2.43 13.25 -16.69
CA ILE A 89 2.48 14.14 -17.87
C ILE A 89 2.74 15.60 -17.47
N PRO A 90 2.07 16.18 -16.45
CA PRO A 90 2.37 17.55 -16.04
C PRO A 90 3.79 17.70 -15.48
N CYS A 91 4.35 16.67 -14.81
CA CYS A 91 5.76 16.68 -14.41
C CYS A 91 6.68 16.76 -15.63
N PHE A 92 6.43 16.00 -16.69
CA PHE A 92 7.24 16.06 -17.91
C PHE A 92 7.16 17.44 -18.58
N VAL A 93 5.97 18.05 -18.64
CA VAL A 93 5.81 19.43 -19.13
C VAL A 93 6.61 20.43 -18.27
N LEU A 94 6.58 20.27 -16.95
CA LEU A 94 7.29 21.13 -16.01
C LEU A 94 8.82 20.98 -16.18
N ILE A 95 9.33 19.74 -16.19
CA ILE A 95 10.76 19.44 -16.40
C ILE A 95 11.26 20.01 -17.72
N GLY A 96 10.48 19.90 -18.80
CA GLY A 96 10.83 20.45 -20.11
C GLY A 96 10.89 21.98 -20.18
N ARG A 97 10.30 22.69 -19.21
CA ARG A 97 10.30 24.17 -19.11
C ARG A 97 11.32 24.72 -18.13
N ILE A 98 11.80 23.89 -17.20
CA ILE A 98 12.76 24.30 -16.19
C ILE A 98 14.14 24.48 -16.86
N GLU A 99 14.83 25.57 -16.57
CA GLU A 99 16.15 25.87 -17.15
C GLU A 99 17.27 25.60 -16.15
N SER A 100 17.10 25.97 -14.88
CA SER A 100 18.13 25.88 -13.83
C SER A 100 18.00 24.65 -12.92
N TRP A 101 19.08 24.28 -12.23
CA TRP A 101 19.06 23.21 -11.22
C TRP A 101 18.37 23.63 -9.91
N LYS A 102 18.35 24.94 -9.61
CA LYS A 102 17.59 25.49 -8.47
C LYS A 102 16.09 25.27 -8.66
N GLU A 103 15.60 25.47 -9.87
CA GLU A 103 14.20 25.19 -10.22
C GLU A 103 13.88 23.70 -10.21
N VAL A 104 14.82 22.82 -10.62
CA VAL A 104 14.64 21.36 -10.49
C VAL A 104 14.39 20.98 -9.03
N PHE A 105 15.22 21.50 -8.13
CA PHE A 105 15.06 21.31 -6.69
C PHE A 105 13.73 21.90 -6.19
N GLY A 106 13.46 23.17 -6.48
CA GLY A 106 12.27 23.86 -6.00
C GLY A 106 10.97 23.19 -6.45
N TRP A 107 10.84 22.87 -7.74
CA TRP A 107 9.63 22.25 -8.28
C TRP A 107 9.50 20.77 -7.90
N GLY A 108 10.59 20.01 -7.91
CA GLY A 108 10.59 18.62 -7.48
C GLY A 108 10.17 18.50 -6.02
N GLN A 109 10.76 19.32 -5.14
CA GLN A 109 10.43 19.36 -3.73
C GLN A 109 8.98 19.75 -3.51
N TRP A 110 8.50 20.79 -4.22
CA TRP A 110 7.14 21.28 -4.07
C TRP A 110 6.09 20.26 -4.52
N VAL A 111 6.24 19.67 -5.72
CA VAL A 111 5.29 18.66 -6.23
C VAL A 111 5.29 17.42 -5.33
N GLY A 112 6.47 16.87 -5.00
CA GLY A 112 6.55 15.63 -4.23
C GLY A 112 6.10 15.80 -2.78
N THR A 113 6.40 16.93 -2.14
CA THR A 113 5.95 17.20 -0.76
C THR A 113 4.43 17.38 -0.71
N LEU A 114 3.85 18.13 -1.65
CA LEU A 114 2.40 18.30 -1.71
C LEU A 114 1.69 16.98 -2.00
N LEU A 115 2.22 16.16 -2.90
CA LEU A 115 1.68 14.84 -3.16
C LEU A 115 1.70 13.97 -1.91
N ALA A 116 2.83 13.92 -1.21
CA ALA A 116 2.96 13.14 0.01
C ALA A 116 1.98 13.58 1.09
N LEU A 117 1.82 14.90 1.30
CA LEU A 117 0.86 15.42 2.26
C LEU A 117 -0.59 15.10 1.91
N GLY A 118 -0.93 15.00 0.62
CA GLY A 118 -2.26 14.59 0.17
C GLY A 118 -2.50 13.09 0.35
N VAL A 119 -1.62 12.25 -0.19
CA VAL A 119 -1.74 10.77 -0.11
C VAL A 119 -1.64 10.25 1.33
N PHE A 120 -0.80 10.89 2.13
CA PHE A 120 -0.60 10.59 3.55
C PHE A 120 -1.28 11.61 4.47
N SER A 121 -2.40 12.20 4.03
CA SER A 121 -3.17 13.17 4.84
C SER A 121 -3.64 12.61 6.19
N TRP A 122 -3.71 11.29 6.32
CA TRP A 122 -4.03 10.56 7.55
C TRP A 122 -2.85 10.43 8.53
N LEU A 123 -1.61 10.66 8.09
CA LEU A 123 -0.40 10.30 8.83
C LEU A 123 -0.22 11.13 10.10
N GLY A 124 -0.53 12.43 10.07
CA GLY A 124 -0.40 13.30 11.25
C GLY A 124 -1.26 12.82 12.42
N GLU A 125 -2.54 12.54 12.17
CA GLU A 125 -3.47 12.04 13.20
C GLU A 125 -3.10 10.62 13.67
N ALA A 126 -2.61 9.77 12.75
CA ALA A 126 -2.11 8.46 13.11
C ALA A 126 -0.92 8.57 14.08
N ILE A 127 0.04 9.47 13.80
CA ILE A 127 1.20 9.70 14.68
C ILE A 127 0.76 10.29 16.03
N GLU A 128 -0.15 11.26 16.04
CA GLU A 128 -0.71 11.81 17.28
C GLU A 128 -1.34 10.73 18.16
N THR A 129 -2.20 9.89 17.55
CA THR A 129 -2.89 8.81 18.27
C THR A 129 -1.92 7.74 18.76
N PHE A 130 -0.97 7.34 17.91
CA PHE A 130 -0.04 6.24 18.16
C PHE A 130 1.08 6.63 19.13
N ALA A 131 1.72 7.77 18.91
CA ALA A 131 2.89 8.21 19.67
C ALA A 131 2.56 9.13 20.87
N GLY A 132 1.31 9.58 20.99
CA GLY A 132 0.87 10.46 22.07
C GLY A 132 1.49 11.86 22.02
N ILE A 133 1.89 12.32 20.83
CA ILE A 133 2.47 13.64 20.62
C ILE A 133 1.40 14.64 20.17
N SER A 134 1.58 15.93 20.46
CA SER A 134 0.59 16.94 20.08
C SER A 134 0.49 17.13 18.57
N ALA A 135 -0.72 17.48 18.10
CA ALA A 135 -1.02 17.68 16.67
C ALA A 135 0.01 18.54 15.92
N PRO A 136 0.53 19.68 16.45
CA PRO A 136 1.54 20.47 15.72
C PRO A 136 2.84 19.70 15.47
N PHE A 137 3.32 18.92 16.45
CA PHE A 137 4.52 18.11 16.29
C PHE A 137 4.29 16.92 15.37
N ALA A 138 3.13 16.27 15.46
CA ALA A 138 2.74 15.21 14.54
C ALA A 138 2.70 15.70 13.08
N PHE A 139 2.16 16.90 12.85
CA PHE A 139 2.17 17.55 11.55
C PHE A 139 3.60 17.83 11.06
N LEU A 140 4.50 18.30 11.92
CA LEU A 140 5.91 18.52 11.54
C LEU A 140 6.63 17.22 11.14
N ILE A 141 6.33 16.10 11.79
CA ILE A 141 6.87 14.79 11.40
C ILE A 141 6.29 14.35 10.05
N ALA A 142 4.98 14.49 9.87
CA ALA A 142 4.33 14.20 8.58
C ALA A 142 4.89 15.08 7.44
N LEU A 143 5.15 16.37 7.72
CA LEU A 143 5.83 17.27 6.80
C LEU A 143 7.26 16.82 6.51
N GLY A 144 8.02 16.41 7.51
CA GLY A 144 9.37 15.86 7.33
C GLY A 144 9.38 14.63 6.41
N ILE A 145 8.42 13.72 6.61
CA ILE A 145 8.15 12.59 5.71
C ILE A 145 7.81 13.07 4.30
N GLY A 146 6.93 14.06 4.18
CA GLY A 146 6.60 14.68 2.90
C GLY A 146 7.83 15.29 2.21
N LEU A 147 8.75 15.91 2.96
CA LEU A 147 9.96 16.48 2.41
C LEU A 147 10.92 15.41 1.88
N ILE A 148 10.99 14.24 2.50
CA ILE A 148 11.78 13.10 1.99
C ILE A 148 11.22 12.62 0.65
N ILE A 149 9.90 12.54 0.50
CA ILE A 149 9.25 12.20 -0.78
C ILE A 149 9.41 13.34 -1.80
N GLY A 150 9.38 14.60 -1.35
CA GLY A 150 9.77 15.76 -2.15
C GLY A 150 11.18 15.62 -2.72
N PHE A 151 12.11 15.06 -1.95
CA PHE A 151 13.46 14.80 -2.40
C PHE A 151 13.52 13.66 -3.44
N GLN A 152 12.70 12.61 -3.30
CA GLN A 152 12.53 11.59 -4.35
C GLN A 152 12.07 12.23 -5.67
N TYR A 153 11.07 13.11 -5.63
CA TYR A 153 10.60 13.84 -6.82
C TYR A 153 11.67 14.78 -7.40
N THR A 154 12.46 15.41 -6.53
CA THR A 154 13.63 16.20 -6.95
C THR A 154 14.63 15.35 -7.70
N LEU A 155 14.95 14.15 -7.19
CA LEU A 155 15.84 13.22 -7.86
C LEU A 155 15.24 12.74 -9.18
N PHE A 156 13.93 12.48 -9.24
CA PHE A 156 13.22 12.14 -10.47
C PHE A 156 13.35 13.25 -11.52
N PHE A 157 13.11 14.51 -11.14
CA PHE A 157 13.24 15.65 -12.05
C PHE A 157 14.69 15.81 -12.53
N PHE A 158 15.64 15.69 -11.61
CA PHE A 158 17.08 15.77 -11.89
C PHE A 158 17.51 14.69 -12.88
N LEU A 159 17.19 13.43 -12.60
CA LEU A 159 17.56 12.28 -13.43
C LEU A 159 16.89 12.35 -14.80
N THR A 160 15.60 12.72 -14.87
CA THR A 160 14.90 12.91 -16.15
C THR A 160 15.64 13.91 -17.03
N LYS A 161 15.99 15.08 -16.48
CA LYS A 161 16.70 16.14 -17.20
C LYS A 161 18.12 15.71 -17.59
N LEU A 162 18.83 15.01 -16.69
CA LEU A 162 20.16 14.48 -16.96
C LEU A 162 20.12 13.47 -18.12
N LEU A 163 19.23 12.49 -18.06
CA LEU A 163 19.10 11.45 -19.08
C LEU A 163 18.69 12.02 -20.43
N HIS A 164 17.68 12.89 -20.46
CA HIS A 164 17.24 13.53 -21.68
C HIS A 164 18.35 14.37 -22.33
N ARG A 165 19.20 15.04 -21.53
CA ARG A 165 20.33 15.83 -22.07
C ARG A 165 21.55 15.00 -22.46
N ARG A 166 21.70 13.79 -21.92
CA ARG A 166 22.90 12.95 -22.11
C ARG A 166 22.67 11.76 -23.04
N SER A 167 21.44 11.53 -23.48
CA SER A 167 21.06 10.40 -24.32
C SER A 167 20.09 10.84 -25.40
N PRO A 168 19.88 10.03 -26.45
CA PRO A 168 18.85 10.30 -27.46
C PRO A 168 17.42 10.02 -26.97
N LEU A 169 17.22 9.66 -25.69
CA LEU A 169 15.90 9.33 -25.16
C LEU A 169 14.98 10.56 -25.17
N PRO A 170 13.76 10.45 -25.73
CA PRO A 170 12.72 11.46 -25.56
C PRO A 170 12.41 11.71 -24.08
N LEU A 171 11.99 12.93 -23.74
CA LEU A 171 11.83 13.38 -22.35
C LEU A 171 10.87 12.48 -21.56
N GLY A 172 9.76 12.05 -22.17
CA GLY A 172 8.78 11.17 -21.55
C GLY A 172 9.35 9.80 -21.17
N PHE A 173 10.14 9.17 -22.06
CA PHE A 173 10.77 7.88 -21.78
C PHE A 173 11.95 7.99 -20.79
N ALA A 174 12.74 9.07 -20.89
CA ALA A 174 13.75 9.39 -19.89
C ALA A 174 13.11 9.58 -18.50
N GLY A 175 11.93 10.22 -18.46
CA GLY A 175 11.14 10.43 -17.27
C GLY A 175 10.58 9.13 -16.67
N ALA A 176 10.05 8.24 -17.51
CA ALA A 176 9.55 6.94 -17.08
C ALA A 176 10.64 6.10 -16.38
N LEU A 177 11.84 6.06 -16.96
CA LEU A 177 13.00 5.38 -16.38
C LEU A 177 13.45 6.05 -15.07
N ALA A 178 13.58 7.38 -15.07
CA ALA A 178 14.01 8.14 -13.89
C ALA A 178 13.04 7.96 -12.71
N TYR A 179 11.73 8.05 -12.95
CA TYR A 179 10.72 7.88 -11.92
C TYR A 179 10.82 6.49 -11.29
N THR A 180 10.82 5.45 -12.12
CA THR A 180 10.92 4.05 -11.68
C THR A 180 12.20 3.81 -10.86
N LEU A 181 13.34 4.36 -11.29
CA LEU A 181 14.58 4.25 -10.54
C LEU A 181 14.44 4.89 -9.16
N THR A 182 13.88 6.10 -9.08
CA THR A 182 13.69 6.77 -7.79
C THR A 182 12.67 6.06 -6.90
N GLU A 183 11.64 5.44 -7.47
CA GLU A 183 10.68 4.64 -6.72
C GLU A 183 11.31 3.36 -6.17
N TYR A 184 12.16 2.68 -6.95
CA TYR A 184 12.88 1.47 -6.51
C TYR A 184 13.88 1.74 -5.38
N TRP A 185 14.61 2.85 -5.46
CA TRP A 185 15.64 3.20 -4.48
C TRP A 185 15.13 4.02 -3.29
N ALA A 186 13.89 4.52 -3.32
CA ALA A 186 13.34 5.28 -2.21
C ALA A 186 13.23 4.40 -0.96
N PRO A 187 14.04 4.61 0.08
CA PRO A 187 13.94 3.84 1.30
C PRO A 187 12.80 4.43 2.13
N PHE A 188 11.56 3.99 1.88
CA PHE A 188 10.40 4.57 2.56
C PHE A 188 9.62 3.56 3.39
N PRO A 189 9.33 3.86 4.66
CA PRO A 189 8.52 2.99 5.50
C PRO A 189 7.05 2.93 5.03
N LEU A 190 6.58 3.89 4.25
CA LEU A 190 5.23 3.90 3.67
C LEU A 190 5.32 3.93 2.14
N PRO A 191 5.54 2.78 1.48
CA PRO A 191 5.81 2.76 0.04
C PRO A 191 4.69 3.48 -0.73
N LEU A 192 5.07 4.44 -1.57
CA LEU A 192 4.18 5.11 -2.51
C LEU A 192 4.55 4.61 -3.90
N ASN A 193 3.71 3.75 -4.48
CA ASN A 193 3.91 3.21 -5.83
C ASN A 193 2.75 3.60 -6.73
N LEU A 194 3.03 4.03 -7.97
CA LEU A 194 1.97 4.27 -8.97
C LEU A 194 1.12 3.03 -9.21
N ALA A 195 1.71 1.84 -9.10
CA ALA A 195 1.02 0.56 -9.24
C ALA A 195 -0.24 0.44 -8.37
N LEU A 196 -0.28 1.07 -7.18
CA LEU A 196 -1.43 1.01 -6.27
C LEU A 196 -2.75 1.45 -6.92
N ALA A 197 -2.71 2.26 -7.98
CA ALA A 197 -3.91 2.62 -8.74
C ALA A 197 -4.66 1.39 -9.30
N PHE A 198 -3.96 0.30 -9.61
CA PHE A 198 -4.57 -0.92 -10.19
C PHE A 198 -5.15 -1.90 -9.16
N SER A 199 -5.11 -1.58 -7.87
CA SER A 199 -5.56 -2.48 -6.78
C SER A 199 -6.96 -3.05 -7.01
N TRP A 200 -7.88 -2.23 -7.53
CA TRP A 200 -9.28 -2.61 -7.76
C TRP A 200 -9.59 -2.91 -9.22
N THR A 201 -8.56 -3.13 -10.04
CA THR A 201 -8.72 -3.45 -11.46
C THR A 201 -8.11 -4.82 -11.75
N PRO A 202 -8.87 -5.92 -11.52
CA PRO A 202 -8.35 -7.28 -11.66
C PRO A 202 -7.71 -7.55 -13.01
N LEU A 203 -8.20 -6.93 -14.09
CA LEU A 203 -7.61 -7.07 -15.41
C LEU A 203 -6.17 -6.52 -15.50
N LEU A 204 -5.90 -5.36 -14.89
CA LEU A 204 -4.63 -4.65 -15.05
C LEU A 204 -3.57 -5.05 -14.02
N ILE A 205 -3.99 -5.45 -12.81
CA ILE A 205 -3.07 -5.84 -11.74
C ILE A 205 -2.29 -7.14 -12.03
N GLN A 206 -2.79 -8.00 -12.93
CA GLN A 206 -2.20 -9.33 -13.14
C GLN A 206 -0.72 -9.30 -13.53
N VAL A 207 -0.29 -8.27 -14.27
CA VAL A 207 1.11 -8.12 -14.72
C VAL A 207 2.11 -8.03 -13.57
N THR A 208 1.65 -7.67 -12.38
CA THR A 208 2.47 -7.60 -11.18
C THR A 208 3.02 -8.98 -10.78
N ASP A 209 2.38 -10.09 -11.17
CA ASP A 209 2.94 -11.43 -10.97
C ASP A 209 4.18 -11.72 -11.86
N LEU A 210 4.46 -10.88 -12.86
CA LEU A 210 5.67 -10.94 -13.66
C LEU A 210 6.73 -10.00 -13.11
N VAL A 211 6.36 -8.73 -12.92
CA VAL A 211 7.33 -7.62 -12.75
C VAL A 211 7.27 -6.94 -11.38
N GLY A 212 6.38 -7.37 -10.49
CA GLY A 212 6.17 -6.75 -9.18
C GLY A 212 5.54 -5.36 -9.26
N MET A 213 5.34 -4.73 -8.09
CA MET A 213 4.82 -3.36 -8.00
C MET A 213 5.67 -2.36 -8.77
N VAL A 214 6.99 -2.37 -8.58
CA VAL A 214 7.89 -1.39 -9.23
C VAL A 214 7.87 -1.53 -10.75
N GLY A 215 7.88 -2.75 -11.27
CA GLY A 215 7.76 -2.98 -12.71
C GLY A 215 6.38 -2.59 -13.25
N THR A 216 5.33 -2.70 -12.45
CA THR A 216 3.99 -2.21 -12.81
C THR A 216 3.97 -0.68 -12.87
N SER A 217 4.60 0.01 -11.90
CA SER A 217 4.81 1.46 -11.95
C SER A 217 5.62 1.89 -13.18
N PHE A 218 6.61 1.10 -13.60
CA PHE A 218 7.35 1.36 -14.84
C PHE A 218 6.43 1.35 -16.07
N LEU A 219 5.56 0.34 -16.20
CA LEU A 219 4.61 0.27 -17.31
C LEU A 219 3.69 1.50 -17.34
N ILE A 220 3.18 1.92 -16.17
CA ILE A 220 2.37 3.14 -16.03
C ILE A 220 3.16 4.38 -16.45
N ALA A 221 4.41 4.49 -16.01
CA ALA A 221 5.27 5.64 -16.31
C ALA A 221 5.63 5.70 -17.79
N VAL A 222 5.83 4.55 -18.45
CA VAL A 222 6.05 4.46 -19.90
C VAL A 222 4.80 4.86 -20.67
N VAL A 223 3.60 4.44 -20.24
CA VAL A 223 2.34 4.91 -20.81
C VAL A 223 2.20 6.42 -20.69
N SER A 224 2.48 6.99 -19.52
CA SER A 224 2.48 8.44 -19.31
C SER A 224 3.49 9.15 -20.22
N GLY A 225 4.68 8.58 -20.38
CA GLY A 225 5.74 9.09 -21.24
C GLY A 225 5.36 9.03 -22.72
N ALA A 226 4.77 7.93 -23.17
CA ALA A 226 4.29 7.76 -24.53
C ALA A 226 3.17 8.76 -24.86
N LEU A 227 2.20 8.94 -23.96
CA LEU A 227 1.14 9.96 -24.11
C LEU A 227 1.72 11.37 -24.22
N TYR A 228 2.68 11.71 -23.36
CA TYR A 228 3.39 12.99 -23.44
C TYR A 228 4.07 13.19 -24.81
N GLU A 229 4.84 12.20 -25.27
CA GLU A 229 5.56 12.29 -26.55
C GLU A 229 4.62 12.35 -27.76
N ILE A 230 3.50 11.62 -27.75
CA ILE A 230 2.47 11.72 -28.79
C ILE A 230 1.97 13.16 -28.88
N VAL A 231 1.54 13.74 -27.75
CA VAL A 231 1.00 15.10 -27.72
C VAL A 231 2.06 16.13 -28.16
N MET A 232 3.31 15.99 -27.72
CA MET A 232 4.38 16.92 -28.10
C MET A 232 4.74 16.83 -29.60
N ASN A 233 4.81 15.63 -30.16
CA ASN A 233 5.12 15.44 -31.58
C ASN A 233 3.97 15.91 -32.49
N LEU A 234 2.72 15.64 -32.13
CA LEU A 234 1.55 16.16 -32.85
C LEU A 234 1.54 17.69 -32.88
N ARG A 235 1.85 18.35 -31.74
CA ARG A 235 1.95 19.81 -31.67
C ARG A 235 3.09 20.40 -32.50
N ARG A 236 4.15 19.63 -32.74
CA ARG A 236 5.27 20.00 -33.62
C ARG A 236 4.98 19.70 -35.09
N GLY A 237 3.84 19.09 -35.41
CA GLY A 237 3.48 18.68 -36.78
C GLY A 237 4.21 17.42 -37.26
N THR A 238 4.83 16.65 -36.37
CA THR A 238 5.68 15.49 -36.73
C THR A 238 4.95 14.17 -36.53
N LEU A 239 3.88 13.93 -37.30
CA LEU A 239 3.05 12.70 -37.22
C LEU A 239 3.87 11.40 -37.24
N LYS A 240 4.89 11.30 -38.10
CA LYS A 240 5.76 10.11 -38.17
C LYS A 240 6.52 9.84 -36.87
N GLN A 241 6.89 10.88 -36.12
CA GLN A 241 7.57 10.74 -34.82
C GLN A 241 6.62 10.33 -33.70
N ALA A 242 5.31 10.58 -33.84
CA ALA A 242 4.29 10.11 -32.90
C ALA A 242 3.96 8.61 -33.07
N ALA A 243 4.32 7.98 -34.19
CA ALA A 243 4.00 6.57 -34.46
C ALA A 243 4.68 5.60 -33.48
N VAL A 244 5.95 5.83 -33.14
CA VAL A 244 6.70 4.98 -32.19
C VAL A 244 6.08 5.00 -30.79
N PRO A 245 5.88 6.16 -30.13
CA PRO A 245 5.24 6.17 -28.82
C PRO A 245 3.79 5.69 -28.86
N ALA A 246 3.04 5.91 -29.95
CA ALA A 246 1.72 5.32 -30.14
C ALA A 246 1.77 3.79 -30.21
N GLY A 247 2.73 3.21 -30.93
CA GLY A 247 2.96 1.77 -30.98
C GLY A 247 3.31 1.19 -29.61
N VAL A 248 4.18 1.86 -28.84
CA VAL A 248 4.53 1.45 -27.46
C VAL A 248 3.30 1.50 -26.55
N LEU A 249 2.50 2.57 -26.63
CA LEU A 249 1.27 2.72 -25.87
C LEU A 249 0.30 1.57 -26.14
N VAL A 250 0.04 1.28 -27.43
CA VAL A 250 -0.85 0.19 -27.84
C VAL A 250 -0.30 -1.15 -27.38
N LEU A 251 1.00 -1.41 -27.55
CA LEU A 251 1.63 -2.67 -27.15
C LEU A 251 1.51 -2.92 -25.65
N ILE A 252 1.78 -1.91 -24.80
CA ILE A 252 1.69 -2.06 -23.35
C ILE A 252 0.24 -2.28 -22.92
N LEU A 253 -0.69 -1.45 -23.39
CA LEU A 253 -2.10 -1.56 -22.99
C LEU A 253 -2.72 -2.87 -23.48
N ALA A 254 -2.51 -3.24 -24.74
CA ALA A 254 -3.02 -4.50 -25.30
C ALA A 254 -2.36 -5.71 -24.63
N GLY A 255 -1.05 -5.66 -24.38
CA GLY A 255 -0.33 -6.72 -23.69
C GLY A 255 -0.80 -6.91 -22.25
N GLN A 256 -1.01 -5.81 -21.50
CA GLN A 256 -1.50 -5.86 -20.13
C GLN A 256 -2.93 -6.40 -20.06
N VAL A 257 -3.81 -5.97 -20.96
CA VAL A 257 -5.19 -6.49 -21.06
C VAL A 257 -5.20 -7.97 -21.45
N ALA A 258 -4.45 -8.37 -22.48
CA ALA A 258 -4.39 -9.76 -22.94
C ALA A 258 -3.83 -10.69 -21.84
N TYR A 259 -2.75 -10.27 -21.19
CA TYR A 259 -2.17 -11.01 -20.07
C TYR A 259 -3.14 -11.08 -18.88
N GLY A 260 -3.84 -9.97 -18.61
CA GLY A 260 -4.92 -9.90 -17.63
C GLY A 260 -5.98 -10.98 -17.84
N PHE A 261 -6.56 -11.05 -19.04
CA PHE A 261 -7.55 -12.08 -19.38
C PHE A 261 -7.00 -13.51 -19.23
N TYR A 262 -5.77 -13.74 -19.68
CA TYR A 262 -5.11 -15.03 -19.53
C TYR A 262 -4.99 -15.43 -18.05
N CYS A 263 -4.48 -14.55 -17.19
CA CYS A 263 -4.31 -14.81 -15.77
C CYS A 263 -5.64 -15.00 -15.05
N LEU A 264 -6.64 -14.15 -15.33
CA LEU A 264 -7.96 -14.28 -14.73
C LEU A 264 -8.59 -15.63 -15.05
N LYS A 265 -8.47 -16.11 -16.30
CA LYS A 265 -8.92 -17.45 -16.68
C LYS A 265 -8.10 -18.55 -16.00
N LYS A 266 -6.77 -18.46 -16.06
CA LYS A 266 -5.85 -19.50 -15.54
C LYS A 266 -5.96 -19.70 -14.03
N TYR A 267 -6.15 -18.62 -13.27
CA TYR A 267 -6.15 -18.65 -11.81
C TYR A 267 -7.55 -18.56 -11.20
N THR A 268 -8.61 -18.76 -12.00
CA THR A 268 -9.96 -18.92 -11.46
C THR A 268 -9.98 -20.15 -10.56
N PRO A 269 -10.47 -20.05 -9.31
CA PRO A 269 -10.61 -21.19 -8.43
C PRO A 269 -11.51 -22.25 -9.07
N ASP A 270 -11.08 -23.51 -9.02
CA ASP A 270 -11.93 -24.64 -9.38
C ASP A 270 -12.96 -24.84 -8.26
N PRO A 271 -14.27 -24.76 -8.53
CA PRO A 271 -15.31 -24.95 -7.52
C PRO A 271 -15.24 -26.30 -6.81
N ASP A 272 -14.68 -27.31 -7.46
CA ASP A 272 -14.55 -28.68 -6.94
C ASP A 272 -13.20 -28.91 -6.22
N ALA A 273 -12.28 -27.95 -6.29
CA ALA A 273 -11.01 -28.06 -5.56
C ALA A 273 -11.21 -27.94 -4.04
N PRO A 274 -10.38 -28.62 -3.23
CA PRO A 274 -10.43 -28.49 -1.78
C PRO A 274 -10.46 -27.02 -1.33
N SER A 275 -11.42 -26.69 -0.47
CA SER A 275 -11.59 -25.37 0.10
C SER A 275 -11.51 -25.43 1.61
N LEU A 276 -11.03 -24.34 2.23
CA LEU A 276 -11.12 -24.13 3.67
C LEU A 276 -12.17 -23.07 3.97
N ASP A 277 -13.05 -23.36 4.91
CA ASP A 277 -14.00 -22.41 5.46
C ASP A 277 -13.38 -21.66 6.64
N ILE A 278 -13.21 -20.35 6.50
CA ILE A 278 -12.48 -19.50 7.45
C ILE A 278 -13.42 -18.47 8.05
N ALA A 279 -13.45 -18.43 9.38
CA ALA A 279 -14.18 -17.43 10.15
C ALA A 279 -13.24 -16.34 10.67
N MET A 280 -13.49 -15.09 10.30
CA MET A 280 -12.72 -13.92 10.69
C MET A 280 -13.50 -13.08 11.68
N ILE A 281 -12.89 -12.77 12.82
CA ILE A 281 -13.53 -12.00 13.89
C ILE A 281 -13.04 -10.57 13.87
N GLN A 282 -13.96 -9.60 13.85
CA GLN A 282 -13.67 -8.17 13.86
C GLN A 282 -14.34 -7.52 15.08
N PRO A 283 -13.68 -7.52 16.25
CA PRO A 283 -14.31 -7.17 17.51
C PRO A 283 -14.45 -5.67 17.76
N MET A 284 -13.73 -4.83 17.01
CA MET A 284 -13.63 -3.40 17.29
C MET A 284 -13.16 -3.15 18.74
N SER A 285 -12.09 -3.83 19.16
CA SER A 285 -11.50 -3.71 20.49
C SER A 285 -10.73 -2.40 20.68
N PRO A 286 -10.75 -1.78 21.88
CA PRO A 286 -10.11 -0.49 22.14
C PRO A 286 -8.62 -0.43 21.78
N LEU A 287 -8.16 0.75 21.34
CA LEU A 287 -6.75 0.98 20.92
C LEU A 287 -5.75 0.95 22.07
N LYS A 288 -6.12 1.55 23.20
CA LYS A 288 -5.26 1.73 24.37
C LYS A 288 -5.85 0.95 25.53
N VAL A 289 -5.25 -0.20 25.80
CA VAL A 289 -5.54 -1.03 26.97
C VAL A 289 -4.24 -1.09 27.77
N ARG A 290 -4.23 -0.48 28.95
CA ARG A 290 -3.08 -0.57 29.87
C ARG A 290 -3.12 -1.89 30.60
N ASN A 291 -1.97 -2.28 31.17
CA ASN A 291 -1.91 -3.49 31.97
C ASN A 291 -2.82 -3.45 33.21
N SER A 292 -3.13 -2.25 33.72
CA SER A 292 -4.05 -2.02 34.84
C SER A 292 -5.53 -2.17 34.51
N ASP A 293 -5.89 -2.20 33.22
CA ASP A 293 -7.28 -2.05 32.79
C ASP A 293 -7.99 -3.41 32.72
N THR A 294 -8.05 -4.13 33.84
CA THR A 294 -8.55 -5.51 33.91
C THR A 294 -9.97 -5.66 33.36
N GLU A 295 -10.88 -4.73 33.67
CA GLU A 295 -12.27 -4.76 33.18
C GLU A 295 -12.34 -4.65 31.65
N ILE A 296 -11.58 -3.72 31.07
CA ILE A 296 -11.50 -3.55 29.60
C ILE A 296 -10.92 -4.80 28.96
N LYS A 297 -9.95 -5.44 29.62
CA LYS A 297 -9.35 -6.68 29.12
C LYS A 297 -10.35 -7.83 29.11
N GLU A 298 -11.08 -8.03 30.20
CA GLU A 298 -12.11 -9.05 30.31
C GLU A 298 -13.23 -8.84 29.29
N GLU A 299 -13.68 -7.60 29.12
CA GLU A 299 -14.70 -7.25 28.14
C GLU A 299 -14.23 -7.54 26.70
N ALA A 300 -12.99 -7.16 26.35
CA ALA A 300 -12.42 -7.46 25.04
C ALA A 300 -12.30 -8.98 24.80
N ALA A 301 -11.93 -9.75 25.83
CA ALA A 301 -11.86 -11.22 25.77
C ALA A 301 -13.24 -11.84 25.53
N LYS A 302 -14.25 -11.40 26.30
CA LYS A 302 -15.64 -11.84 26.19
C LYS A 302 -16.19 -11.53 24.81
N ASN A 303 -15.99 -10.30 24.32
CA ASN A 303 -16.43 -9.89 22.99
C ASN A 303 -15.87 -10.76 21.86
N LEU A 304 -14.58 -11.11 21.92
CA LEU A 304 -13.96 -12.02 20.95
C LEU A 304 -14.61 -13.41 20.99
N VAL A 305 -14.83 -13.95 22.19
CA VAL A 305 -15.45 -15.26 22.38
C VAL A 305 -16.91 -15.25 21.90
N GLU A 306 -17.68 -14.22 22.23
CA GLU A 306 -19.09 -14.09 21.81
C GLU A 306 -19.22 -14.05 20.29
N LEU A 307 -18.43 -13.21 19.61
CA LEU A 307 -18.41 -13.18 18.15
C LEU A 307 -17.96 -14.52 17.54
N SER A 308 -17.04 -15.21 18.22
CA SER A 308 -16.58 -16.54 17.80
C SER A 308 -17.66 -17.61 17.97
N LYS A 309 -18.50 -17.53 19.01
CA LYS A 309 -19.68 -18.40 19.17
C LYS A 309 -20.74 -18.07 18.13
N GLU A 310 -21.02 -16.78 17.93
CA GLU A 310 -21.99 -16.30 16.95
C GLU A 310 -21.73 -16.86 15.55
N VAL A 311 -20.48 -16.81 15.06
CA VAL A 311 -20.14 -17.33 13.71
C VAL A 311 -20.20 -18.86 13.60
N ILE A 312 -20.04 -19.57 14.72
CA ILE A 312 -20.17 -21.03 14.77
C ILE A 312 -21.64 -21.42 14.77
N GLU A 313 -22.46 -20.77 15.60
CA GLU A 313 -23.90 -21.04 15.75
C GLU A 313 -24.71 -20.65 14.50
N GLN A 314 -24.29 -19.62 13.76
CA GLN A 314 -24.94 -19.19 12.51
C GLN A 314 -24.73 -20.16 11.34
N ALA A 315 -23.90 -21.20 11.49
CA ALA A 315 -23.53 -22.09 10.41
C ALA A 315 -23.88 -23.56 10.69
N SER A 316 -24.08 -24.31 9.62
CA SER A 316 -24.40 -25.74 9.69
C SER A 316 -23.25 -26.62 10.19
N SER A 317 -22.01 -26.10 10.17
CA SER A 317 -20.81 -26.80 10.61
C SER A 317 -19.79 -25.81 11.21
N PRO A 318 -18.89 -26.27 12.09
CA PRO A 318 -17.75 -25.46 12.54
C PRO A 318 -16.86 -25.04 11.36
N PRO A 319 -16.20 -23.86 11.42
CA PRO A 319 -15.21 -23.48 10.41
C PRO A 319 -13.94 -24.31 10.55
N ASP A 320 -13.16 -24.44 9.47
CA ASP A 320 -11.87 -25.14 9.49
C ASP A 320 -10.81 -24.34 10.27
N LEU A 321 -10.93 -23.01 10.27
CA LEU A 321 -10.04 -22.11 11.01
C LEU A 321 -10.78 -20.84 11.44
N LEU A 322 -10.65 -20.48 12.71
CA LEU A 322 -11.08 -19.20 13.24
C LEU A 322 -9.88 -18.28 13.39
N VAL A 323 -9.98 -17.02 12.96
CA VAL A 323 -8.87 -16.07 12.96
C VAL A 323 -9.26 -14.81 13.72
N TRP A 324 -8.45 -14.45 14.71
CA TRP A 324 -8.55 -13.19 15.45
C TRP A 324 -7.57 -12.15 14.92
N PRO A 325 -7.87 -10.84 14.99
CA PRO A 325 -7.00 -9.82 14.45
C PRO A 325 -5.87 -9.44 15.41
N GLU A 326 -4.91 -8.67 14.90
CA GLU A 326 -3.89 -8.04 15.74
C GLU A 326 -4.55 -7.00 16.66
N GLY A 327 -4.10 -6.94 17.90
CA GLY A 327 -4.45 -5.89 18.86
C GLY A 327 -5.89 -5.95 19.37
N ALA A 328 -6.64 -7.01 19.06
CA ALA A 328 -7.96 -7.22 19.66
C ALA A 328 -7.90 -7.44 21.18
N ALA A 329 -6.79 -8.01 21.64
CA ALA A 329 -6.56 -8.33 23.04
C ALA A 329 -5.09 -8.71 23.26
N PRO A 330 -4.44 -8.24 24.34
CA PRO A 330 -3.08 -8.64 24.70
C PRO A 330 -3.04 -10.06 25.29
N PHE A 331 -3.53 -11.07 24.55
CA PHE A 331 -3.35 -12.46 24.95
C PHE A 331 -1.87 -12.73 25.17
N ALA A 332 -1.52 -13.33 26.30
CA ALA A 332 -0.18 -13.82 26.58
C ALA A 332 -0.26 -15.35 26.75
N TYR A 333 -0.69 -16.05 25.70
CA TYR A 333 -0.98 -17.49 25.73
C TYR A 333 0.28 -18.27 26.09
N ARG A 334 1.42 -17.88 25.51
CA ARG A 334 2.75 -18.45 25.83
C ARG A 334 3.39 -17.85 27.08
N SER A 335 2.73 -16.90 27.73
CA SER A 335 3.22 -16.18 28.91
C SER A 335 2.06 -15.90 29.88
N PRO A 336 1.34 -16.94 30.34
CA PRO A 336 0.01 -16.83 30.99
C PRO A 336 0.02 -15.96 32.25
N LYS A 337 1.17 -15.87 32.92
CA LYS A 337 1.36 -15.05 34.13
C LYS A 337 1.12 -13.55 33.90
N PHE A 338 1.19 -13.08 32.65
CA PHE A 338 1.13 -11.65 32.34
C PHE A 338 -0.26 -11.15 31.95
N ASN A 339 -1.17 -12.02 31.46
CA ASN A 339 -2.55 -11.66 31.10
C ASN A 339 -3.48 -12.89 31.22
N PRO A 340 -3.79 -13.35 32.45
CA PRO A 340 -4.56 -14.57 32.70
C PRO A 340 -6.05 -14.47 32.30
N GLU A 341 -6.62 -13.26 32.26
CA GLU A 341 -8.06 -13.01 32.04
C GLU A 341 -8.52 -13.56 30.67
N TYR A 342 -7.66 -13.39 29.69
CA TYR A 342 -7.88 -13.80 28.32
C TYR A 342 -7.85 -15.32 28.11
N LEU A 343 -6.96 -16.00 28.84
CA LEU A 343 -6.90 -17.46 28.86
C LEU A 343 -8.11 -18.06 29.56
N ALA A 344 -8.60 -17.39 30.60
CA ALA A 344 -9.81 -17.80 31.31
C ALA A 344 -11.06 -17.71 30.42
N ALA A 345 -11.10 -16.77 29.46
CA ALA A 345 -12.18 -16.70 28.47
C ALA A 345 -12.03 -17.73 27.33
N LEU A 346 -10.81 -17.90 26.81
CA LEU A 346 -10.56 -18.76 25.64
C LEU A 346 -10.67 -20.27 25.96
N LYS A 347 -10.17 -20.72 27.11
CA LYS A 347 -10.16 -22.16 27.44
C LYS A 347 -11.57 -22.78 27.51
N PRO A 348 -12.56 -22.19 28.19
CA PRO A 348 -13.93 -22.70 28.18
C PRO A 348 -14.54 -22.68 26.78
N PHE A 349 -14.32 -21.59 26.01
CA PHE A 349 -14.79 -21.51 24.63
C PHE A 349 -14.28 -22.67 23.78
N GLN A 350 -12.99 -22.97 23.87
CA GLN A 350 -12.37 -24.04 23.06
C GLN A 350 -12.74 -25.44 23.52
N ALA A 351 -13.04 -25.63 24.82
CA ALA A 351 -13.59 -26.89 25.33
C ALA A 351 -15.03 -27.14 24.83
N GLU A 352 -15.84 -26.09 24.72
CA GLU A 352 -17.20 -26.15 24.15
C GLU A 352 -17.20 -26.25 22.62
N ASN A 353 -16.22 -25.61 21.96
CA ASN A 353 -16.13 -25.44 20.52
C ASN A 353 -14.73 -25.87 20.04
N PRO A 354 -14.50 -27.17 19.77
CA PRO A 354 -13.20 -27.70 19.37
C PRO A 354 -12.87 -27.30 17.92
N VAL A 355 -12.44 -26.05 17.74
CA VAL A 355 -12.10 -25.43 16.44
C VAL A 355 -10.66 -24.92 16.51
N PRO A 356 -9.84 -25.06 15.45
CA PRO A 356 -8.53 -24.42 15.37
C PRO A 356 -8.64 -22.90 15.34
N ILE A 357 -7.77 -22.20 16.08
CA ILE A 357 -7.80 -20.74 16.20
C ILE A 357 -6.41 -20.17 15.96
N LEU A 358 -6.29 -19.21 15.04
CA LEU A 358 -5.10 -18.37 14.89
C LEU A 358 -5.31 -17.06 15.67
N VAL A 359 -4.57 -16.91 16.77
CA VAL A 359 -4.66 -15.76 17.67
C VAL A 359 -3.44 -14.87 17.57
N GLN A 360 -3.60 -13.59 17.92
CA GLN A 360 -2.44 -12.76 18.28
C GLN A 360 -1.98 -13.15 19.70
N ASP A 361 -0.67 -13.25 19.93
CA ASP A 361 -0.07 -13.60 21.22
C ASP A 361 1.12 -12.69 21.55
N ILE A 362 1.19 -12.21 22.78
CA ILE A 362 2.31 -11.46 23.34
C ILE A 362 3.16 -12.43 24.15
N GLU A 363 4.37 -12.70 23.65
CA GLU A 363 5.30 -13.56 24.36
C GLU A 363 6.39 -12.73 25.01
N PHE A 364 6.46 -12.80 26.34
CA PHE A 364 7.50 -12.17 27.14
C PHE A 364 8.73 -13.07 27.18
N ARG A 365 9.89 -12.54 26.80
CA ARG A 365 11.17 -13.26 26.80
C ARG A 365 12.26 -12.40 27.40
N ARG A 366 13.19 -13.04 28.11
CA ARG A 366 14.42 -12.37 28.57
C ARG A 366 15.25 -12.00 27.35
N ILE A 367 15.74 -10.76 27.29
CA ILE A 367 16.55 -10.32 26.15
C ILE A 367 17.96 -10.87 26.31
N PRO A 368 18.50 -11.65 25.35
CA PRO A 368 19.87 -12.14 25.45
C PRO A 368 20.86 -10.99 25.65
N GLY A 369 21.74 -11.11 26.65
CA GLY A 369 22.76 -10.10 26.96
C GLY A 369 22.28 -8.84 27.68
N LEU A 370 21.00 -8.75 28.09
CA LEU A 370 20.49 -7.66 28.91
C LEU A 370 19.66 -8.22 30.08
N ASP A 371 19.82 -7.66 31.27
CA ASP A 371 19.00 -8.01 32.42
C ASP A 371 17.63 -7.32 32.38
N ARG A 372 16.89 -7.55 31.28
CA ARG A 372 15.54 -7.04 31.09
C ARG A 372 14.66 -8.01 30.32
N ILE A 373 13.37 -7.97 30.60
CA ILE A 373 12.34 -8.70 29.86
C ILE A 373 11.89 -7.81 28.69
N GLY A 374 11.90 -8.35 27.48
CA GLY A 374 11.22 -7.75 26.33
C GLY A 374 10.06 -8.64 25.90
N TYR A 375 9.38 -8.26 24.82
CA TYR A 375 8.30 -9.07 24.29
C TYR A 375 8.26 -9.03 22.75
N THR A 376 7.61 -10.03 22.18
CA THR A 376 7.35 -10.17 20.75
C THR A 376 5.84 -10.17 20.53
N SER A 377 5.40 -9.67 19.37
CA SER A 377 4.02 -9.89 18.91
C SER A 377 4.02 -11.09 17.98
N ASN A 378 3.17 -12.07 18.27
CA ASN A 378 3.16 -13.35 17.59
C ASN A 378 1.78 -13.63 16.98
N ALA A 379 1.79 -14.42 15.92
CA ALA A 379 0.64 -15.16 15.41
C ALA A 379 0.79 -16.60 15.91
N THR A 380 -0.08 -17.05 16.82
CA THR A 380 0.00 -18.38 17.45
C THR A 380 -1.20 -19.21 17.01
N LEU A 381 -0.93 -20.39 16.44
CA LEU A 381 -1.95 -21.34 16.04
C LEU A 381 -2.22 -22.31 17.18
N ILE A 382 -3.49 -22.44 17.53
CA ILE A 382 -4.01 -23.35 18.55
C ILE A 382 -4.91 -24.36 17.83
N ASP A 383 -4.72 -25.65 18.09
CA ASP A 383 -5.58 -26.70 17.51
C ASP A 383 -6.93 -26.83 18.23
N ALA A 384 -7.79 -27.70 17.71
CA ALA A 384 -9.10 -27.99 18.27
C ALA A 384 -9.07 -28.54 19.71
N SER A 385 -7.93 -29.05 20.19
CA SER A 385 -7.76 -29.52 21.58
C SER A 385 -7.36 -28.40 22.55
N GLY A 386 -7.04 -27.20 22.03
CA GLY A 386 -6.50 -26.09 22.81
C GLY A 386 -4.97 -26.12 22.95
N ALA A 387 -4.27 -27.02 22.25
CA ALA A 387 -2.82 -27.10 22.28
C ALA A 387 -2.19 -26.15 21.25
N ILE A 388 -1.03 -25.58 21.60
CA ILE A 388 -0.26 -24.73 20.68
C ILE A 388 0.41 -25.63 19.65
N VAL A 389 0.08 -25.41 18.38
CA VAL A 389 0.69 -26.14 17.26
C VAL A 389 2.00 -25.48 16.84
N ASP A 390 1.92 -24.18 16.52
CA ASP A 390 3.08 -23.40 16.09
C ASP A 390 2.84 -21.90 16.33
N SER A 391 3.89 -21.09 16.21
CA SER A 391 3.83 -19.66 16.48
C SER A 391 4.92 -18.90 15.70
N TYR A 392 4.51 -17.77 15.11
CA TYR A 392 5.35 -16.88 14.32
C TYR A 392 5.49 -15.53 15.03
N ALA A 393 6.73 -15.06 15.24
CA ALA A 393 7.01 -13.75 15.82
C ALA A 393 7.21 -12.70 14.72
N LYS A 394 6.47 -11.59 14.79
CA LYS A 394 6.57 -10.44 13.88
C LYS A 394 8.01 -10.00 13.70
N ASN A 395 8.48 -9.96 12.46
CA ASN A 395 9.86 -9.64 12.12
C ASN A 395 10.00 -8.18 11.68
N LEU A 396 9.14 -7.66 10.81
CA LEU A 396 9.19 -6.26 10.39
C LEU A 396 8.33 -5.40 11.31
N LEU A 397 9.00 -4.61 12.13
CA LEU A 397 8.36 -3.74 13.11
C LEU A 397 8.02 -2.37 12.50
N LEU A 398 6.90 -1.79 12.94
CA LEU A 398 6.48 -0.45 12.58
C LEU A 398 7.36 0.59 13.30
N PRO A 399 8.11 1.45 12.56
CA PRO A 399 8.92 2.52 13.16
C PRO A 399 8.05 3.52 13.91
N PHE A 400 8.58 4.10 15.00
CA PHE A 400 7.91 5.04 15.91
C PHE A 400 6.74 4.45 16.70
N GLY A 401 6.21 3.30 16.28
CA GLY A 401 5.16 2.62 16.98
C GLY A 401 5.61 1.44 17.84
N GLU A 402 6.27 0.47 17.21
CA GLU A 402 6.71 -0.76 17.85
C GLU A 402 8.15 -0.70 18.36
N TYR A 403 8.93 0.17 17.74
CA TYR A 403 10.27 0.53 18.18
C TYR A 403 10.57 1.98 17.81
N LEU A 404 11.53 2.59 18.50
CA LEU A 404 11.97 3.95 18.23
C LEU A 404 13.31 3.93 17.48
N PRO A 405 13.35 4.30 16.18
CA PRO A 405 14.59 4.41 15.43
C PRO A 405 15.59 5.34 16.12
N GLY A 406 16.86 4.95 16.18
CA GLY A 406 17.92 5.78 16.77
C GLY A 406 17.88 5.92 18.31
N ALA A 407 16.94 5.25 19.01
CA ALA A 407 16.78 5.40 20.46
C ALA A 407 17.98 4.91 21.29
N LYS A 408 18.86 4.07 20.72
CA LYS A 408 20.12 3.68 21.37
C LYS A 408 21.13 4.84 21.36
N GLN A 409 21.16 5.61 20.28
CA GLN A 409 22.07 6.73 20.07
C GLN A 409 21.55 8.04 20.68
N LEU A 410 20.22 8.20 20.71
CA LEU A 410 19.55 9.42 21.18
C LEU A 410 18.49 9.09 22.25
N PRO A 411 18.90 8.80 23.50
CA PRO A 411 17.98 8.35 24.55
C PRO A 411 16.88 9.36 24.90
N PHE A 412 17.11 10.66 24.66
CA PHE A 412 16.11 11.71 24.90
C PHE A 412 14.87 11.55 24.01
N LEU A 413 14.98 10.85 22.88
CA LEU A 413 13.82 10.58 22.01
C LEU A 413 12.73 9.83 22.76
N LYS A 414 13.06 8.98 23.74
CA LYS A 414 12.05 8.29 24.56
C LYS A 414 11.22 9.24 25.44
N LYS A 415 11.73 10.42 25.77
CA LYS A 415 10.97 11.45 26.48
C LYS A 415 10.00 12.18 25.55
N ILE A 416 10.35 12.26 24.26
CA ILE A 416 9.53 12.89 23.21
C ILE A 416 8.45 11.92 22.71
N PHE A 417 8.76 10.63 22.68
CA PHE A 417 7.89 9.54 22.22
C PHE A 417 7.61 8.54 23.36
N PRO A 418 6.86 8.94 24.40
CA PRO A 418 6.68 8.13 25.61
C PRO A 418 5.83 6.87 25.37
N GLU A 419 4.95 6.89 24.37
CA GLU A 419 4.03 5.77 24.05
C GLU A 419 4.63 4.73 23.09
N THR A 420 5.84 4.97 22.55
CA THR A 420 6.48 4.01 21.63
C THR A 420 6.84 2.73 22.37
N ARG A 421 6.39 1.60 21.83
CA ARG A 421 6.67 0.28 22.38
C ARG A 421 8.14 -0.11 22.18
N SER A 422 8.58 -1.14 22.90
CA SER A 422 9.91 -1.75 22.74
C SER A 422 9.76 -3.22 22.36
N ILE A 423 9.01 -3.46 21.28
CA ILE A 423 8.81 -4.81 20.73
C ILE A 423 10.13 -5.30 20.15
N GLN A 424 10.41 -6.59 20.32
CA GLN A 424 11.54 -7.25 19.69
C GLN A 424 11.11 -7.88 18.37
N ALA A 425 11.97 -7.75 17.36
CA ALA A 425 11.77 -8.44 16.10
C ALA A 425 11.96 -9.95 16.29
N GLY A 426 11.08 -10.73 15.66
CA GLY A 426 11.21 -12.18 15.53
C GLY A 426 12.42 -12.59 14.69
N PRO A 427 12.79 -13.88 14.69
CA PRO A 427 14.01 -14.38 14.02
C PRO A 427 13.95 -14.34 12.48
N GLY A 428 12.76 -14.14 11.90
CA GLY A 428 12.56 -14.10 10.45
C GLY A 428 11.34 -14.93 10.00
N PRO A 429 11.14 -15.05 8.67
CA PRO A 429 10.05 -15.84 8.09
C PRO A 429 10.00 -17.28 8.60
N ARG A 430 8.81 -17.73 9.04
CA ARG A 430 8.52 -19.11 9.46
C ARG A 430 7.05 -19.42 9.21
N LEU A 431 6.79 -20.48 8.44
CA LEU A 431 5.44 -20.94 8.14
C LEU A 431 4.79 -21.56 9.39
N LEU A 432 3.46 -21.56 9.45
CA LEU A 432 2.69 -22.30 10.46
C LEU A 432 2.03 -23.49 9.79
N LYS A 433 2.14 -24.67 10.41
CA LYS A 433 1.44 -25.88 9.95
C LYS A 433 0.00 -25.83 10.39
N GLY A 434 -0.93 -25.58 9.48
CA GLY A 434 -2.35 -25.42 9.80
C GLY A 434 -3.30 -26.19 8.87
N PRO A 435 -4.61 -25.96 9.03
CA PRO A 435 -5.62 -26.55 8.16
C PRO A 435 -5.34 -26.26 6.68
N GLY A 436 -5.44 -27.28 5.83
CA GLY A 436 -5.22 -27.17 4.38
C GLY A 436 -3.80 -26.78 3.93
N GLY A 437 -2.80 -26.80 4.83
CA GLY A 437 -1.38 -26.72 4.46
C GLY A 437 -0.57 -25.72 5.29
N GLU A 438 0.49 -25.19 4.68
CA GLU A 438 1.40 -24.23 5.30
C GLU A 438 0.84 -22.80 5.20
N ILE A 439 0.65 -22.15 6.35
CA ILE A 439 0.19 -20.78 6.46
C ILE A 439 1.38 -19.83 6.40
N VAL A 440 1.26 -18.75 5.63
CA VAL A 440 2.17 -17.60 5.66
C VAL A 440 1.56 -16.52 6.59
N PRO A 441 1.92 -16.48 7.89
CA PRO A 441 1.43 -15.45 8.79
C PRO A 441 2.12 -14.11 8.49
N LEU A 442 1.33 -13.06 8.27
CA LEU A 442 1.80 -11.70 8.09
C LEU A 442 1.15 -10.81 9.15
N ILE A 443 1.93 -10.10 9.95
CA ILE A 443 1.35 -9.24 10.98
C ILE A 443 1.41 -7.79 10.51
N CYS A 444 0.23 -7.23 10.23
CA CYS A 444 0.02 -5.81 9.98
C CYS A 444 0.94 -5.27 8.88
N TYR A 445 1.86 -4.39 9.28
CA TYR A 445 2.84 -3.70 8.46
C TYR A 445 3.68 -4.58 7.53
N GLU A 446 3.86 -5.87 7.84
CA GLU A 446 4.64 -6.80 7.01
C GLU A 446 4.11 -6.97 5.58
N VAL A 447 2.79 -6.82 5.40
CA VAL A 447 2.12 -6.98 4.11
C VAL A 447 2.52 -5.89 3.09
N LEU A 448 3.08 -4.76 3.55
CA LEU A 448 3.53 -3.67 2.68
C LEU A 448 4.83 -4.01 1.93
N PHE A 449 5.58 -5.04 2.36
CA PHE A 449 6.93 -5.30 1.88
C PHE A 449 6.98 -6.45 0.88
N PRO A 450 7.00 -6.16 -0.43
CA PRO A 450 6.81 -7.19 -1.45
C PRO A 450 7.92 -8.24 -1.44
N ASN A 451 9.17 -7.78 -1.29
CA ASN A 451 10.33 -8.65 -1.20
C ASN A 451 10.33 -9.51 0.07
N TYR A 452 9.83 -9.01 1.20
CA TYR A 452 9.71 -9.82 2.40
C TYR A 452 8.67 -10.93 2.20
N VAL A 453 7.47 -10.55 1.77
CA VAL A 453 6.34 -11.48 1.57
C VAL A 453 6.66 -12.55 0.54
N ARG A 454 7.29 -12.21 -0.59
CA ARG A 454 7.63 -13.23 -1.61
C ARG A 454 8.58 -14.31 -1.08
N ARG A 455 9.59 -13.91 -0.28
CA ARG A 455 10.56 -14.85 0.30
C ARG A 455 9.89 -15.74 1.31
N PHE A 456 8.95 -15.18 2.06
CA PHE A 456 8.13 -15.92 3.01
C PHE A 456 7.24 -16.95 2.29
N CYS A 457 6.53 -16.54 1.24
CA CYS A 457 5.69 -17.44 0.45
C CYS A 457 6.51 -18.58 -0.19
N ASN A 458 7.72 -18.29 -0.68
CA ASN A 458 8.62 -19.27 -1.29
C ASN A 458 9.15 -20.33 -0.32
N LEU A 459 8.89 -20.22 0.99
CA LEU A 459 9.16 -21.31 1.92
C LEU A 459 8.21 -22.52 1.72
N GLY A 460 7.22 -22.41 0.84
CA GLY A 460 6.23 -23.46 0.57
C GLY A 460 4.83 -23.14 1.09
N GLY A 461 4.50 -21.86 1.26
CA GLY A 461 3.19 -21.43 1.77
C GLY A 461 2.04 -21.71 0.81
N ASN A 462 0.89 -22.13 1.34
CA ASN A 462 -0.32 -22.44 0.59
C ASN A 462 -1.39 -21.33 0.60
N TYR A 463 -1.37 -20.49 1.63
CA TYR A 463 -2.18 -19.29 1.74
C TYR A 463 -1.57 -18.32 2.75
N MET A 464 -1.94 -17.05 2.64
CA MET A 464 -1.50 -15.99 3.55
C MET A 464 -2.59 -15.67 4.57
N VAL A 465 -2.20 -15.38 5.80
CA VAL A 465 -3.11 -14.79 6.80
C VAL A 465 -2.50 -13.51 7.31
N ASN A 466 -3.18 -12.39 7.08
CA ASN A 466 -2.76 -11.08 7.52
C ASN A 466 -3.59 -10.59 8.72
N GLN A 467 -3.04 -10.71 9.93
CA GLN A 467 -3.65 -10.18 11.16
C GLN A 467 -3.20 -8.73 11.37
N THR A 468 -4.14 -7.79 11.51
CA THR A 468 -3.80 -6.36 11.58
C THR A 468 -4.74 -5.54 12.45
N ASN A 469 -4.30 -4.35 12.86
CA ASN A 469 -5.09 -3.37 13.59
C ASN A 469 -5.07 -2.00 12.87
N ASP A 470 -6.07 -1.73 12.04
CA ASP A 470 -6.20 -0.44 11.34
C ASP A 470 -6.93 0.63 12.15
N ARG A 471 -7.28 0.37 13.42
CA ARG A 471 -8.08 1.30 14.23
C ARG A 471 -7.42 2.67 14.43
N TRP A 472 -6.09 2.73 14.29
CA TRP A 472 -5.28 3.96 14.39
C TRP A 472 -5.58 4.99 13.31
N TYR A 473 -6.18 4.58 12.19
CA TYR A 473 -6.32 5.43 11.01
C TYR A 473 -7.73 6.00 10.80
N GLY A 474 -8.71 5.49 11.57
CA GLY A 474 -10.13 5.82 11.37
C GLY A 474 -10.66 5.40 9.98
N PRO A 475 -11.79 5.96 9.52
CA PRO A 475 -12.43 5.60 8.24
C PRO A 475 -11.77 6.26 7.01
N LYS A 476 -10.51 6.71 7.13
CA LYS A 476 -9.82 7.51 6.11
C LYS A 476 -9.25 6.65 4.97
N GLN A 477 -8.35 7.21 4.15
CA GLN A 477 -7.75 6.56 2.98
C GLN A 477 -6.92 5.32 3.35
N GLN A 478 -6.28 5.32 4.54
CA GLN A 478 -5.27 4.34 4.89
C GLN A 478 -5.77 2.88 4.88
N PRO A 479 -6.91 2.49 5.49
CA PRO A 479 -7.32 1.08 5.48
C PRO A 479 -7.52 0.53 4.06
N ARG A 480 -7.92 1.37 3.11
CA ARG A 480 -8.01 1.01 1.68
C ARG A 480 -6.64 0.89 1.02
N GLN A 481 -5.72 1.82 1.30
CA GLN A 481 -4.33 1.72 0.85
C GLN A 481 -3.64 0.46 1.42
N HIS A 482 -3.92 0.11 2.67
CA HIS A 482 -3.39 -1.07 3.34
C HIS A 482 -3.96 -2.37 2.74
N LEU A 483 -5.28 -2.42 2.50
CA LEU A 483 -5.92 -3.54 1.80
C LEU A 483 -5.38 -3.70 0.37
N ALA A 484 -5.14 -2.59 -0.33
CA ALA A 484 -4.53 -2.60 -1.66
C ALA A 484 -3.18 -3.36 -1.67
N PHE A 485 -2.31 -3.14 -0.68
CA PHE A 485 -1.06 -3.92 -0.59
C PHE A 485 -1.32 -5.43 -0.42
N ALA A 486 -2.31 -5.82 0.38
CA ALA A 486 -2.69 -7.22 0.53
C ALA A 486 -3.18 -7.84 -0.79
N VAL A 487 -3.97 -7.09 -1.58
CA VAL A 487 -4.39 -7.51 -2.93
C VAL A 487 -3.18 -7.73 -3.85
N PHE A 488 -2.22 -6.80 -3.82
CA PHE A 488 -0.96 -6.96 -4.53
C PHE A 488 -0.18 -8.20 -4.09
N ARG A 489 -0.10 -8.50 -2.77
CA ARG A 489 0.59 -9.70 -2.26
C ARG A 489 -0.04 -10.99 -2.82
N ALA A 490 -1.37 -11.05 -2.90
CA ALA A 490 -2.09 -12.20 -3.41
C ALA A 490 -1.78 -12.47 -4.89
N VAL A 491 -1.84 -11.42 -5.73
CA VAL A 491 -1.52 -11.51 -7.17
C VAL A 491 -0.05 -11.87 -7.38
N GLU A 492 0.86 -11.20 -6.67
CA GLU A 492 2.29 -11.40 -6.84
C GLU A 492 2.75 -12.80 -6.47
N ASN A 493 2.10 -13.46 -5.52
CA ASN A 493 2.49 -14.81 -5.09
C ASN A 493 1.61 -15.91 -5.67
N ARG A 494 0.47 -15.55 -6.28
CA ARG A 494 -0.59 -16.46 -6.70
C ARG A 494 -1.08 -17.34 -5.55
N LEU A 495 -1.25 -16.71 -4.41
CA LEU A 495 -1.76 -17.33 -3.18
C LEU A 495 -2.98 -16.54 -2.69
N PRO A 496 -4.04 -17.21 -2.20
CA PRO A 496 -5.12 -16.51 -1.52
C PRO A 496 -4.61 -15.89 -0.21
N LEU A 497 -5.28 -14.82 0.24
CA LEU A 497 -4.95 -14.07 1.45
C LEU A 497 -6.20 -13.80 2.27
N VAL A 498 -6.14 -14.20 3.54
CA VAL A 498 -7.16 -13.93 4.57
C VAL A 498 -6.72 -12.73 5.38
N ARG A 499 -7.34 -11.57 5.19
CA ARG A 499 -7.02 -10.37 5.96
C ARG A 499 -8.03 -10.19 7.08
N VAL A 500 -7.54 -10.17 8.32
CA VAL A 500 -8.37 -10.02 9.53
C VAL A 500 -7.94 -8.79 10.29
N THR A 501 -8.86 -7.85 10.45
CA THR A 501 -8.60 -6.55 11.05
C THR A 501 -9.41 -6.36 12.34
N ASN A 502 -8.89 -5.56 13.28
CA ASN A 502 -9.65 -5.20 14.49
C ASN A 502 -10.81 -4.23 14.19
N SER A 503 -10.60 -3.24 13.33
CA SER A 503 -11.65 -2.28 12.89
C SER A 503 -11.39 -1.67 11.51
N GLY A 504 -10.58 -2.35 10.68
CA GLY A 504 -10.29 -1.96 9.31
C GLY A 504 -11.24 -2.64 8.34
N ILE A 505 -10.72 -3.02 7.17
CA ILE A 505 -11.42 -3.85 6.19
C ILE A 505 -10.84 -5.26 6.28
N SER A 506 -11.60 -6.18 6.87
CA SER A 506 -11.32 -7.62 6.79
C SER A 506 -11.81 -8.13 5.44
N ALA A 507 -11.04 -9.02 4.81
CA ALA A 507 -11.38 -9.51 3.48
C ALA A 507 -10.76 -10.88 3.16
N LEU A 508 -11.45 -11.65 2.33
CA LEU A 508 -10.88 -12.80 1.62
C LEU A 508 -10.48 -12.37 0.21
N ILE A 509 -9.21 -12.55 -0.11
CA ILE A 509 -8.62 -12.19 -1.40
C ILE A 509 -8.16 -13.47 -2.07
N ASP A 510 -8.61 -13.72 -3.30
CA ASP A 510 -8.15 -14.89 -4.06
C ASP A 510 -6.78 -14.66 -4.72
N ALA A 511 -6.22 -15.70 -5.36
CA ALA A 511 -4.93 -15.62 -6.06
C ALA A 511 -4.92 -14.69 -7.31
N ARG A 512 -6.09 -14.21 -7.74
CA ARG A 512 -6.26 -13.20 -8.80
C ARG A 512 -6.31 -11.79 -8.24
N GLY A 513 -6.36 -11.62 -6.91
CA GLY A 513 -6.54 -10.33 -6.24
C GLY A 513 -8.00 -9.86 -6.21
N ILE A 514 -8.95 -10.76 -6.45
CA ILE A 514 -10.38 -10.45 -6.41
C ILE A 514 -10.90 -10.64 -4.99
N ILE A 515 -11.70 -9.66 -4.55
CA ILE A 515 -12.49 -9.69 -3.33
C ILE A 515 -13.94 -9.72 -3.78
N GLU A 516 -14.65 -10.84 -3.56
CA GLU A 516 -16.08 -10.91 -3.85
C GLU A 516 -16.85 -9.94 -2.94
N PRO A 517 -18.01 -9.40 -3.35
CA PRO A 517 -18.75 -8.42 -2.56
C PRO A 517 -19.04 -8.87 -1.11
N ASP A 518 -19.37 -10.15 -0.94
CA ASP A 518 -19.68 -10.75 0.38
C ASP A 518 -18.44 -11.17 1.17
N ASN A 519 -17.25 -11.03 0.58
CA ASN A 519 -15.96 -11.43 1.15
C ASN A 519 -15.20 -10.25 1.76
N GLN A 520 -15.88 -9.19 2.19
CA GLN A 520 -15.27 -8.06 2.90
C GLN A 520 -16.20 -7.38 3.90
N THR A 521 -15.62 -6.83 4.96
CA THR A 521 -16.35 -6.01 5.94
C THR A 521 -16.30 -4.52 5.58
N PRO A 522 -17.31 -3.72 5.96
CA PRO A 522 -17.18 -2.27 5.92
C PRO A 522 -16.04 -1.78 6.83
N PRO A 523 -15.34 -0.69 6.49
CA PRO A 523 -14.34 -0.11 7.37
C PRO A 523 -14.98 0.37 8.68
N VAL A 524 -14.27 0.26 9.80
CA VAL A 524 -14.72 0.74 11.12
C VAL A 524 -16.05 0.11 11.53
N SER A 525 -16.15 -1.22 11.44
CA SER A 525 -17.32 -1.99 11.88
C SER A 525 -16.94 -3.06 12.90
N ARG A 526 -17.90 -3.46 13.74
CA ARG A 526 -17.86 -4.71 14.52
C ARG A 526 -18.59 -5.77 13.72
N GLY A 527 -18.05 -6.99 13.65
CA GLY A 527 -18.74 -8.09 13.00
C GLY A 527 -17.91 -9.35 12.84
N ILE A 528 -18.48 -10.27 12.08
CA ILE A 528 -17.88 -11.54 11.67
C ILE A 528 -17.92 -11.61 10.15
N LEU A 529 -16.92 -12.26 9.56
CA LEU A 529 -16.88 -12.55 8.14
C LEU A 529 -16.44 -13.99 7.96
N ARG A 530 -17.28 -14.80 7.33
CA ARG A 530 -17.02 -16.22 7.07
C ARG A 530 -17.05 -16.47 5.58
N GLY A 531 -16.07 -17.20 5.07
CA GLY A 531 -16.02 -17.54 3.66
C GLY A 531 -14.92 -18.53 3.33
N ARG A 532 -14.92 -18.97 2.07
CA ARG A 532 -14.05 -20.04 1.61
C ARG A 532 -12.82 -19.50 0.89
N ILE A 533 -11.68 -20.13 1.16
CA ILE A 533 -10.45 -19.98 0.35
C ILE A 533 -10.07 -21.32 -0.24
N HIS A 534 -9.27 -21.30 -1.31
CA HIS A 534 -8.71 -22.49 -1.94
C HIS A 534 -7.18 -22.46 -1.78
N PRO A 535 -6.63 -23.11 -0.73
CA PRO A 535 -5.19 -23.27 -0.58
C PRO A 535 -4.59 -23.87 -1.84
N ARG A 536 -3.39 -23.43 -2.20
CA ARG A 536 -2.75 -23.87 -3.44
C ARG A 536 -1.25 -23.76 -3.35
N GLU A 537 -0.55 -24.43 -4.26
CA GLU A 537 0.83 -24.07 -4.51
C GLU A 537 0.89 -22.72 -5.23
N GLY A 538 1.64 -21.80 -4.65
CA GLY A 538 1.92 -20.50 -5.25
C GLY A 538 2.99 -20.58 -6.34
N GLY A 539 3.52 -19.43 -6.72
CA GLY A 539 4.70 -19.36 -7.57
C GLY A 539 4.45 -18.70 -8.92
N SER A 540 4.45 -17.38 -8.89
CA SER A 540 4.56 -16.54 -10.09
C SER A 540 6.03 -16.36 -10.51
N HIS A 541 6.25 -15.63 -11.61
CA HIS A 541 7.58 -15.17 -11.99
C HIS A 541 8.17 -14.23 -10.92
N TYR A 542 7.38 -13.26 -10.45
CA TYR A 542 7.80 -12.32 -9.43
C TYR A 542 8.12 -13.03 -8.10
N ALA A 543 7.31 -14.01 -7.70
CA ALA A 543 7.58 -14.77 -6.48
C ALA A 543 8.97 -15.41 -6.54
N ARG A 544 9.30 -16.07 -7.65
CA ARG A 544 10.57 -16.78 -7.85
C ARG A 544 11.77 -15.86 -7.98
N PHE A 545 11.65 -14.80 -8.78
CA PHE A 545 12.80 -13.98 -9.20
C PHE A 545 12.84 -12.59 -8.56
N GLY A 546 11.76 -12.16 -7.89
CA GLY A 546 11.60 -10.82 -7.35
C GLY A 546 11.74 -9.75 -8.43
N ASP A 547 12.37 -8.64 -8.05
CA ASP A 547 12.56 -7.49 -8.92
C ASP A 547 13.64 -7.70 -10.01
N ILE A 548 14.12 -8.91 -10.30
CA ILE A 548 15.15 -9.12 -11.34
C ILE A 548 14.72 -8.55 -12.69
N LEU A 549 13.46 -8.73 -13.11
CA LEU A 549 12.96 -8.13 -14.35
C LEU A 549 12.94 -6.60 -14.28
N SER A 550 12.53 -6.03 -13.15
CA SER A 550 12.60 -4.59 -12.89
C SER A 550 14.05 -4.08 -12.90
N ALA A 551 14.98 -4.82 -12.31
CA ALA A 551 16.40 -4.49 -12.30
C ALA A 551 17.00 -4.57 -13.71
N LEU A 552 16.63 -5.57 -14.52
CA LEU A 552 17.05 -5.68 -15.92
C LEU A 552 16.54 -4.51 -16.77
N ILE A 553 15.32 -4.02 -16.51
CA ILE A 553 14.78 -2.81 -17.15
C ILE A 553 15.58 -1.56 -16.73
N LEU A 554 16.05 -1.51 -15.47
CA LEU A 554 16.86 -0.41 -14.94
C LEU A 554 18.37 -0.52 -15.26
N THR A 555 18.87 -1.68 -15.67
CA THR A 555 20.31 -1.91 -15.95
C THR A 555 20.85 -1.13 -17.17
N PRO A 556 20.09 -0.99 -18.30
CA PRO A 556 20.47 -0.12 -19.41
C PRO A 556 20.76 1.30 -18.96
N LEU A 557 20.13 1.78 -17.89
CA LEU A 557 20.33 3.12 -17.35
C LEU A 557 21.73 3.29 -16.72
N GLY A 558 22.16 2.32 -15.91
CA GLY A 558 23.51 2.30 -15.34
C GLY A 558 24.56 2.25 -16.45
N LEU A 559 24.34 1.40 -17.45
CA LEU A 559 25.24 1.28 -18.59
C LEU A 559 25.26 2.54 -19.46
N LEU A 560 24.11 3.18 -19.71
CA LEU A 560 24.01 4.43 -20.48
C LEU A 560 24.68 5.60 -19.75
N LEU A 561 24.53 5.69 -18.43
CA LEU A 561 25.21 6.70 -17.60
C LEU A 561 26.73 6.48 -17.59
N ILE A 562 27.19 5.23 -17.48
CA ILE A 562 28.61 4.87 -17.56
C ILE A 562 29.15 5.17 -18.97
N PHE A 563 28.46 4.76 -20.04
CA PHE A 563 28.90 4.95 -21.42
C PHE A 563 28.94 6.43 -21.82
N THR A 564 27.98 7.23 -21.36
CA THR A 564 27.96 8.69 -21.59
C THR A 564 28.98 9.45 -20.74
N HIS A 565 29.39 8.90 -19.58
CA HIS A 565 30.53 9.39 -18.81
C HIS A 565 31.87 9.03 -19.47
N LEU A 566 32.01 7.81 -19.98
CA LEU A 566 33.21 7.33 -20.67
C LEU A 566 33.43 8.02 -22.02
N ARG A 567 32.37 8.35 -22.77
CA ARG A 567 32.44 9.16 -24.00
C ARG A 567 32.78 10.64 -23.77
N ARG A 568 32.86 11.08 -22.51
CA ARG A 568 33.22 12.45 -22.10
C ARG A 568 34.69 12.61 -21.68
N LYS A 569 35.54 11.59 -21.88
CA LYS A 569 36.99 11.81 -21.96
C LYS A 569 37.39 12.08 -23.42
N PRO A 570 37.58 13.34 -23.82
CA PRO A 570 38.83 13.72 -24.47
C PRO A 570 40.00 13.65 -23.48
#